data_AF-A0A1J3EPB6-F1
#
_entry.id   AF-A0A1J3EPB6-F1
#
_cell.length_a   1.000
_cell.length_b   1.000
_cell.length_c   1.000
_cell.angle_alpha   90.00
_cell.angle_beta   90.00
_cell.angle_gamma   90.00
#
_symmetry.space_group_name_H-M   'P 1'
#
loop_
_entity.id
_entity.type
_entity.pdbx_description
1 polymer ?
#
loop_
_entity_poly.entity_id
_entity_poly.type
_entity_poly.pdbx_seq_one_letter_code
_entity_poly.pdbx_strand_id
1 'polypeptide(L)'
;EQIKEVFNKIHDFQKTHTFPLGRLIASGLVSYDGDKWAKHRRIINPAFHLDKIKIMVPAFHQSCSEVVGEWDKLVSDHKGTSSSSSCEVDVWPWLVSMTADVISRTAFG
;
A
#
# COMPACT_ATOMS: atom_id res chain seq x y z
N GLU A 1 -19.30 -19.18 8.08
CA GLU A 1 -18.55 -20.36 8.57
C GLU A 1 -17.46 -20.88 7.62
N GLN A 2 -17.77 -21.34 6.40
CA GLN A 2 -16.78 -21.97 5.50
C GLN A 2 -15.52 -21.13 5.21
N ILE A 3 -15.68 -19.82 4.95
CA ILE A 3 -14.53 -18.92 4.71
C ILE A 3 -13.58 -18.91 5.92
N LYS A 4 -14.13 -18.75 7.13
CA LYS A 4 -13.35 -18.72 8.37
C LYS A 4 -12.63 -20.05 8.61
N GLU A 5 -13.26 -21.17 8.28
CA GLU A 5 -12.65 -22.49 8.37
C GLU A 5 -11.43 -22.61 7.44
N VAL A 6 -11.57 -22.21 6.18
CA VAL A 6 -10.48 -22.23 5.19
C VAL A 6 -9.30 -21.36 5.66
N PHE A 7 -9.56 -20.14 6.14
CA PHE A 7 -8.49 -19.23 6.59
C PHE A 7 -7.81 -19.66 7.90
N ASN A 8 -8.46 -20.46 8.75
CA ASN A 8 -7.88 -20.95 9.99
C ASN A 8 -7.10 -22.27 9.82
N LYS A 9 -7.48 -23.09 8.84
CA LYS A 9 -6.82 -24.37 8.53
C LYS A 9 -5.67 -24.19 7.54
N ILE A 10 -4.70 -23.36 7.90
CA ILE A 10 -3.55 -22.98 7.04
C ILE A 10 -2.64 -24.15 6.60
N HIS A 11 -2.74 -25.30 7.28
CA HIS A 11 -2.03 -26.52 6.90
C HIS A 11 -2.81 -27.39 5.91
N ASP A 12 -4.14 -27.29 5.92
CA ASP A 12 -5.04 -28.05 5.05
C ASP A 12 -5.31 -27.28 3.75
N PHE A 13 -5.30 -25.94 3.80
CA PHE A 13 -5.52 -25.05 2.66
C PHE A 13 -4.31 -24.16 2.44
N GLN A 14 -3.46 -24.56 1.49
CA GLN A 14 -2.32 -23.75 1.03
C GLN A 14 -2.78 -22.69 0.04
N LYS A 15 -2.01 -21.59 -0.08
CA LYS A 15 -2.27 -20.57 -1.09
C LYS A 15 -2.23 -21.19 -2.48
N THR A 16 -3.14 -20.73 -3.34
CA THR A 16 -3.09 -21.09 -4.75
C THR A 16 -1.84 -20.42 -5.36
N HIS A 17 -0.88 -21.24 -5.80
CA HIS A 17 0.29 -20.77 -6.54
C HIS A 17 -0.12 -20.42 -7.99
N THR A 18 -0.93 -19.37 -8.14
CA THR A 18 -1.51 -18.94 -9.43
C THR A 18 -0.49 -18.33 -10.38
N PHE A 19 0.71 -17.98 -9.90
CA PHE A 19 1.78 -17.40 -10.72
C PHE A 19 3.07 -18.23 -10.58
N PRO A 20 3.37 -19.15 -11.51
CA PRO A 20 4.60 -19.97 -11.49
C PRO A 20 5.87 -19.10 -11.46
N LEU A 21 5.84 -17.95 -12.15
CA LEU A 21 6.92 -16.96 -12.17
C LEU A 21 6.85 -15.97 -11.00
N GLY A 22 5.71 -15.88 -10.30
CA GLY A 22 5.51 -14.97 -9.17
C GLY A 22 6.49 -15.23 -8.01
N ARG A 23 6.91 -16.48 -7.84
CA ARG A 23 7.94 -16.86 -6.85
C ARG A 23 9.34 -16.33 -7.18
N LEU A 24 9.63 -16.08 -8.46
CA LEU A 24 10.90 -15.49 -8.91
C LEU A 24 10.89 -13.96 -8.79
N ILE A 25 9.72 -13.33 -8.95
CA ILE A 25 9.55 -11.87 -8.90
C ILE A 25 9.33 -11.39 -7.47
N ALA A 26 8.58 -12.14 -6.65
CA ALA A 26 8.27 -11.81 -5.27
C ALA A 26 8.32 -13.07 -4.40
N SER A 27 9.48 -13.32 -3.79
CA SER A 27 9.62 -14.33 -2.73
C SER A 27 9.34 -13.72 -1.36
N GLY A 28 8.94 -14.54 -0.39
CA GLY A 28 8.66 -14.09 0.98
C GLY A 28 7.21 -14.34 1.40
N LEU A 29 6.66 -13.42 2.21
CA LEU A 29 5.41 -13.65 2.96
C LEU A 29 4.18 -13.91 2.06
N VAL A 30 4.15 -13.34 0.86
CA VAL A 30 3.09 -13.59 -0.13
C VAL A 30 3.13 -15.04 -0.61
N SER A 31 4.33 -15.56 -0.88
CA SER A 31 4.58 -16.89 -1.47
C SER A 31 4.72 -18.05 -0.48
N TYR A 32 4.98 -17.78 0.80
CA TYR A 32 5.19 -18.83 1.81
C TYR A 32 3.88 -19.29 2.43
N ASP A 33 3.85 -20.57 2.81
CA ASP A 33 2.78 -21.24 3.54
C ASP A 33 3.31 -21.88 4.84
N GLY A 34 2.39 -22.34 5.69
CA GLY A 34 2.68 -23.07 6.92
C GLY A 34 3.72 -22.40 7.83
N ASP A 35 4.63 -23.19 8.38
CA ASP A 35 5.62 -22.74 9.37
C ASP A 35 6.58 -21.69 8.81
N LYS A 36 6.92 -21.77 7.51
CA LYS A 36 7.81 -20.80 6.88
C LYS A 36 7.15 -19.43 6.83
N TRP A 37 5.86 -19.38 6.49
CA TRP A 37 5.06 -18.15 6.57
C TRP A 37 4.94 -17.65 8.00
N ALA A 38 4.60 -18.53 8.95
CA ALA A 38 4.41 -18.17 10.35
C ALA A 38 5.68 -17.55 10.95
N LYS A 39 6.84 -18.13 10.66
CA LYS A 39 8.15 -17.60 11.06
C LYS A 39 8.41 -16.21 10.51
N HIS A 40 8.22 -16.00 9.20
CA HIS A 40 8.47 -14.68 8.58
C HIS A 40 7.48 -13.63 9.06
N ARG A 41 6.21 -13.98 9.24
CA ARG A 41 5.20 -13.07 9.80
C ARG A 41 5.58 -12.62 11.21
N ARG A 42 6.05 -13.55 12.04
CA ARG A 42 6.50 -13.23 13.40
C ARG A 42 7.68 -12.26 13.41
N ILE A 43 8.60 -12.37 12.47
CA ILE A 43 9.76 -11.45 12.35
C ILE A 43 9.32 -10.04 11.95
N ILE A 44 8.34 -9.93 11.05
CA ILE A 44 7.89 -8.66 10.46
C ILE A 44 6.87 -7.93 11.36
N ASN A 45 6.01 -8.66 12.07
CA ASN A 45 4.92 -8.09 12.88
C ASN A 45 5.34 -6.95 13.83
N PRO A 46 6.50 -6.96 14.51
CA PRO A 46 6.92 -5.86 15.37
C PRO A 46 7.01 -4.50 14.65
N ALA A 47 7.29 -4.47 13.34
CA ALA A 47 7.31 -3.24 12.55
C ALA A 47 5.92 -2.64 12.35
N PHE A 48 4.86 -3.41 12.57
CA PHE A 48 3.46 -3.02 12.46
C PHE A 48 2.79 -2.81 13.82
N HIS A 49 3.57 -2.73 14.91
CA HIS A 49 3.03 -2.29 16.19
C HIS A 49 2.64 -0.80 16.14
N LEU A 50 1.66 -0.41 16.96
CA LEU A 50 1.09 0.94 16.92
C LEU A 50 2.15 2.04 17.14
N ASP A 51 3.14 1.81 18.01
CA ASP A 51 4.25 2.74 18.21
C ASP A 51 5.10 2.92 16.96
N LYS A 52 5.30 1.86 16.17
CA LYS A 52 6.04 1.91 14.90
C LYS A 52 5.23 2.58 13.80
N ILE A 53 3.94 2.28 13.71
CA ILE A 53 3.03 2.92 12.75
C ILE A 53 2.96 4.44 13.01
N LYS A 54 2.95 4.88 14.27
CA LYS A 54 2.97 6.32 14.60
C LYS A 54 4.19 7.05 14.04
N ILE A 55 5.35 6.38 13.97
CA ILE A 55 6.58 6.95 13.41
C ILE A 55 6.49 7.08 11.87
N MET A 56 5.62 6.29 11.22
CA MET A 56 5.39 6.35 9.77
C MET A 56 4.45 7.49 9.35
N VAL A 57 3.62 8.02 10.27
CA VAL A 57 2.63 9.06 9.99
C VAL A 57 3.20 10.32 9.32
N PRO A 58 4.37 10.85 9.70
CA PRO A 58 4.96 12.00 9.00
C PRO A 58 5.24 11.74 7.52
N ALA A 59 5.70 10.53 7.17
CA ALA A 59 5.93 10.15 5.77
C ALA A 59 4.62 9.98 4.99
N PHE A 60 3.56 9.48 5.65
CA PHE A 60 2.22 9.44 5.05
C PHE A 60 1.72 10.86 4.76
N HIS A 61 1.80 11.73 5.76
CA HIS A 61 1.39 13.12 5.63
C HIS A 61 2.14 13.82 4.49
N GLN A 62 3.47 13.70 4.45
CA GLN A 62 4.28 14.31 3.41
C GLN A 62 3.85 13.85 2.00
N SER A 63 3.65 12.54 1.81
CA SER A 63 3.24 11.99 0.51
C SER A 63 1.85 12.45 0.09
N CYS A 64 0.90 12.55 1.02
CA CYS A 64 -0.42 13.10 0.76
C CYS A 64 -0.36 14.61 0.44
N SER A 65 0.41 15.39 1.20
CA SER A 65 0.55 16.83 1.00
C SER A 65 1.15 17.19 -0.35
N GLU A 66 2.12 16.41 -0.84
CA GLU A 66 2.70 16.60 -2.17
C GLU A 66 1.64 16.43 -3.27
N VAL A 67 0.83 15.37 -3.20
CA VAL A 67 -0.24 15.12 -4.19
C VAL A 67 -1.30 16.22 -4.16
N VAL A 68 -1.74 16.62 -2.97
CA VAL A 68 -2.72 17.72 -2.83
C VAL A 68 -2.14 19.02 -3.38
N GLY A 69 -0.86 19.30 -3.13
CA GLY A 69 -0.17 20.47 -3.68
C GLY A 69 -0.11 20.46 -5.22
N GLU A 70 0.04 19.30 -5.85
CA GLU A 70 -0.06 19.18 -7.32
C GLU A 70 -1.48 19.45 -7.83
N TRP A 71 -2.51 18.96 -7.12
CA TRP A 71 -3.90 19.25 -7.48
C TRP A 71 -4.25 20.74 -7.35
N ASP A 72 -3.76 21.41 -6.29
CA ASP A 72 -3.96 22.84 -6.10
C ASP A 72 -3.34 23.68 -7.23
N LYS A 73 -2.20 23.25 -7.78
CA LYS A 73 -1.57 23.85 -8.97
C LYS A 73 -2.44 23.67 -10.21
N LEU A 74 -2.91 22.45 -10.48
CA LEU A 74 -3.79 22.17 -11.63
C LEU A 74 -5.07 23.03 -11.61
N VAL A 75 -5.69 23.20 -10.44
CA VAL A 75 -6.87 24.05 -10.28
C VAL A 75 -6.52 25.53 -10.47
N SER A 76 -5.34 25.96 -10.03
CA SER A 76 -4.91 27.36 -10.14
C SER A 76 -4.50 27.76 -11.56
N ASP A 77 -3.86 26.87 -12.32
CA ASP A 77 -3.46 27.12 -13.71
C ASP A 77 -4.67 27.27 -14.65
N HIS A 78 -5.82 26.69 -14.30
CA HIS A 78 -7.07 26.83 -15.04
C HIS A 78 -7.83 28.16 -14.77
N LYS A 79 -7.36 29.01 -13.85
CA LYS A 79 -8.03 30.28 -13.49
C LYS A 79 -7.97 31.39 -14.56
N GLY A 80 -7.31 31.16 -15.68
CA GLY A 80 -7.16 32.15 -16.76
C GLY A 80 -8.43 32.53 -17.52
N THR A 81 -9.60 31.91 -17.27
CA THR A 81 -10.73 32.02 -18.23
C THR A 81 -12.10 32.40 -17.65
N SER A 82 -12.38 32.27 -16.34
CA SER A 82 -13.69 32.67 -15.78
C SER A 82 -13.75 32.56 -14.25
N SER A 83 -14.53 33.43 -13.62
CA SER A 83 -14.67 33.70 -12.17
C SER A 83 -15.27 32.56 -11.30
N SER A 84 -15.20 31.30 -11.74
CA SER A 84 -15.62 30.11 -10.99
C SER A 84 -15.03 28.84 -11.61
N SER A 85 -13.70 28.67 -11.54
CA SER A 85 -13.02 27.54 -12.17
C SER A 85 -12.97 26.31 -11.24
N SER A 86 -14.05 25.53 -11.21
CA SER A 86 -13.98 24.13 -10.78
C SER A 86 -13.37 23.29 -11.92
N CYS A 87 -12.47 22.38 -11.59
CA CYS A 87 -11.87 21.44 -12.55
C CYS A 87 -12.14 20.00 -12.08
N GLU A 88 -12.46 19.11 -13.03
CA GLU A 88 -12.54 17.68 -12.79
C GLU A 88 -11.15 17.05 -13.02
N VAL A 89 -10.69 16.23 -12.07
CA VAL A 89 -9.35 15.64 -12.10
C VAL A 89 -9.48 14.12 -11.89
N ASP A 90 -8.89 13.33 -12.79
CA ASP A 90 -8.73 11.89 -12.61
C ASP A 90 -7.66 11.62 -11.54
N VAL A 91 -8.05 11.33 -10.31
CA VAL A 91 -7.11 11.13 -9.20
C VAL A 91 -6.35 9.79 -9.26
N TRP A 92 -6.73 8.85 -10.15
CA TRP A 92 -6.18 7.49 -10.14
C TRP A 92 -4.66 7.41 -10.27
N PRO A 93 -4.00 8.13 -11.21
CA PRO A 93 -2.54 8.10 -11.32
C PRO A 93 -1.84 8.60 -10.06
N TRP A 94 -2.40 9.62 -9.41
CA TRP A 94 -1.87 10.18 -8.16
C TRP A 94 -2.04 9.23 -6.98
N LEU A 95 -3.14 8.47 -6.90
CA LEU A 95 -3.31 7.45 -5.86
C LEU A 95 -2.27 6.32 -6.01
N VAL A 96 -2.00 5.89 -7.24
CA VAL A 96 -0.96 4.90 -7.53
C VAL A 96 0.42 5.43 -7.13
N SER A 97 0.76 6.66 -7.51
CA SER A 97 2.04 7.29 -7.11
C SER A 97 2.15 7.46 -5.59
N MET A 98 1.12 8.00 -4.95
CA MET A 98 1.08 8.26 -3.52
C MET A 98 1.30 6.97 -2.71
N THR A 99 0.63 5.88 -3.09
CA THR A 99 0.79 4.60 -2.39
C THR A 99 2.19 4.02 -2.58
N ALA A 100 2.79 4.21 -3.76
CA ALA A 100 4.19 3.84 -4.04
C ALA A 100 5.19 4.68 -3.21
N ASP A 101 4.97 5.99 -3.09
CA ASP A 101 5.81 6.89 -2.29
C ASP A 101 5.70 6.58 -0.80
N VAL A 102 4.48 6.34 -0.32
CA VAL A 102 4.19 5.95 1.06
C VAL A 102 4.94 4.67 1.43
N ILE A 103 4.84 3.61 0.62
CA ILE A 103 5.55 2.37 0.94
C ILE A 103 7.06 2.53 0.80
N SER A 104 7.54 3.31 -0.17
CA SER A 104 8.97 3.57 -0.36
C SER A 104 9.58 4.24 0.88
N ARG A 105 8.98 5.36 1.31
CA ARG A 105 9.45 6.15 2.47
C ARG A 105 9.35 5.39 3.79
N THR A 106 8.34 4.55 3.96
CA THR A 106 8.07 3.91 5.26
C THR A 106 8.65 2.53 5.42
N ALA A 107 8.79 1.76 4.34
CA ALA A 107 9.41 0.45 4.38
C ALA A 107 10.92 0.48 4.10
N PHE A 108 11.40 1.43 3.31
CA PHE A 108 12.79 1.45 2.82
C PHE A 108 13.58 2.71 3.19
N GLY A 109 12.89 3.81 3.49
CA GLY A 109 13.50 5.10 3.84
C GLY A 109 13.64 6.01 2.63
#